data_AF-A0A8T7BBZ4-F1
#
_entry.id   AF-A0A8T7BBZ4-F1
#
_cell.length_a   1.000
_cell.length_b   1.000
_cell.length_c   1.000
_cell.angle_alpha   90.00
_cell.angle_beta   90.00
_cell.angle_gamma   90.00
#
_symmetry.space_group_name_H-M   'P 1'
#
loop_
_entity.id
_entity.type
_entity.pdbx_description
1 polymer ?
#
loop_
_entity_poly.entity_id
_entity_poly.type
_entity_poly.pdbx_seq_one_letter_code
_entity_poly.pdbx_strand_id
1 'polypeptide(L)' 'MNEGQIIKRVCKTDGAKFHIGMTAGEVGCRVSWPKIAGLTEAQALQLEDDIHDAFEAILEKYFIANNSALI' A
#
# COMPACT_ATOMS: atom_id res chain seq x y z
N MET A 1 16.62 -13.99 8.82
CA MET A 1 15.38 -13.56 8.14
C MET A 1 14.30 -13.58 9.21
N ASN A 2 13.88 -12.41 9.71
CA ASN A 2 12.82 -12.35 10.72
C ASN A 2 11.49 -12.43 10.00
N GLU A 3 10.86 -13.60 10.06
CA GLU A 3 9.48 -13.81 9.60
C GLU A 3 8.55 -13.05 10.54
N GLY A 4 8.37 -11.75 10.28
CA GLY A 4 7.41 -10.92 10.99
C GLY A 4 6.02 -11.54 10.88
N GLN A 5 5.36 -11.70 12.03
CA GLN A 5 3.98 -12.17 12.15
C GLN A 5 3.09 -11.56 11.06
N ILE A 6 2.64 -12.38 10.11
CA ILE A 6 1.63 -11.99 9.13
C ILE A 6 0.29 -11.94 9.87
N ILE A 7 -0.06 -10.78 10.43
CA ILE A 7 -1.45 -10.50 10.79
C ILE A 7 -2.22 -10.48 9.47
N LYS A 8 -2.84 -11.61 9.11
CA LYS A 8 -3.67 -11.74 7.91
C LYS A 8 -4.93 -10.90 8.08
N ARG A 9 -4.84 -9.61 7.80
CA ARG A 9 -6.03 -8.77 7.60
C ARG A 9 -6.73 -9.26 6.34
N VAL A 10 -8.02 -9.56 6.47
CA VAL A 10 -8.85 -9.94 5.33
C VAL A 10 -9.04 -8.72 4.45
N CYS A 11 -8.75 -8.86 3.15
CA CYS A 11 -9.02 -7.81 2.18
C CYS A 11 -10.52 -7.54 2.13
N LYS A 12 -10.92 -6.28 2.14
CA LYS A 12 -12.34 -5.91 1.99
C LYS A 12 -12.86 -6.16 0.58
N THR A 13 -11.97 -6.18 -0.41
CA THR A 13 -12.31 -6.48 -1.80
C THR A 13 -12.43 -7.98 -1.97
N ASP A 14 -13.63 -8.43 -2.34
CA ASP A 14 -13.95 -9.86 -2.50
C ASP A 14 -13.00 -10.57 -3.47
N GLY A 15 -12.39 -11.65 -3.00
CA GLY A 15 -11.42 -12.45 -3.75
C GLY A 15 -10.05 -11.81 -3.95
N ALA A 16 -9.82 -10.58 -3.47
CA ALA A 16 -8.52 -9.92 -3.59
C ALA A 16 -7.57 -10.35 -2.46
N LYS A 17 -6.28 -10.36 -2.77
CA LYS A 17 -5.20 -10.66 -1.82
C LYS A 17 -4.23 -9.49 -1.75
N PHE A 18 -4.03 -8.97 -0.55
CA PHE A 18 -3.00 -7.97 -0.26
C PHE A 18 -1.66 -8.64 -0.03
N HIS A 19 -0.62 -8.10 -0.66
CA HIS A 19 0.77 -8.45 -0.47
C HIS A 19 1.49 -7.21 0.01
N ILE A 20 1.96 -7.22 1.25
CA ILE A 20 2.72 -6.10 1.81
C ILE A 20 4.11 -6.60 2.15
N GLY A 21 5.12 -5.85 1.72
CA GLY A 21 6.52 -6.13 1.98
C GLY A 21 7.24 -4.86 2.44
N MET A 22 8.21 -5.03 3.32
CA MET A 22 9.07 -3.94 3.77
C MET A 22 10.50 -4.45 3.89
N THR A 23 11.43 -3.71 3.31
CA THR A 23 12.87 -3.91 3.43
C THR A 23 13.50 -2.65 4.02
N ALA A 24 14.82 -2.64 4.20
CA ALA A 24 15.53 -1.48 4.74
C ALA A 24 15.45 -0.22 3.83
N GLY A 25 15.14 -0.39 2.53
CA GLY A 25 15.09 0.72 1.57
C GLY A 25 13.79 0.81 0.77
N GLU A 26 12.80 -0.03 1.07
CA GLU A 26 11.57 -0.09 0.29
C GLU A 26 10.39 -0.52 1.15
N VAL A 27 9.24 0.14 0.95
CA VAL A 27 7.93 -0.32 1.41
C VAL A 27 7.08 -0.54 0.15
N GLY A 28 6.54 -1.74 0.00
CA GLY A 28 5.74 -2.12 -1.16
C GLY A 28 4.40 -2.72 -0.75
N CYS A 29 3.36 -2.39 -1.52
CA CYS A 29 2.08 -3.07 -1.47
C CYS A 29 1.62 -3.44 -2.87
N ARG A 30 1.10 -4.66 -3.02
CA ARG A 30 0.46 -5.12 -4.25
C ARG A 30 -0.85 -5.81 -3.90
N VAL A 31 -1.88 -5.57 -4.70
CA VAL A 31 -3.13 -6.33 -4.63
C VAL A 31 -3.25 -7.23 -5.84
N SER A 32 -3.41 -8.52 -5.60
CA SER A 32 -3.79 -9.47 -6.65
C SER A 32 -5.30 -9.67 -6.60
N TRP A 33 -6.00 -9.34 -7.69
CA TRP A 33 -7.43 -9.51 -7.81
C TRP A 33 -7.76 -10.29 -9.09
N PRO A 34 -8.43 -11.45 -9.02
CA PRO A 34 -8.65 -12.31 -10.19
C PRO A 34 -9.78 -11.81 -11.11
N LYS A 35 -10.43 -10.69 -10.77
CA LYS A 35 -11.51 -10.09 -11.56
C LYS A 35 -10.97 -8.95 -12.41
N ILE A 36 -11.49 -8.80 -13.63
CA ILE A 36 -11.24 -7.61 -14.46
C ILE A 36 -12.01 -6.45 -13.82
N ALA A 37 -11.31 -5.37 -13.48
CA ALA A 37 -11.90 -4.25 -12.73
C ALA A 37 -12.95 -3.45 -13.52
N GLY A 38 -12.96 -3.56 -14.86
CA GLY A 38 -13.94 -2.87 -15.72
C GLY A 38 -13.83 -1.34 -15.68
N LEU A 39 -12.66 -0.81 -15.29
CA LEU A 39 -12.42 0.62 -15.17
C LEU A 39 -12.19 1.25 -16.54
N THR A 40 -12.66 2.47 -16.73
CA THR A 40 -12.18 3.34 -17.81
C THR A 40 -10.76 3.81 -17.52
N GLU A 41 -10.07 4.33 -18.54
CA GLU A 41 -8.72 4.90 -18.37
C GLU A 41 -8.69 6.01 -17.30
N ALA A 42 -9.67 6.92 -17.32
CA ALA A 42 -9.78 7.99 -16.33
C ALA A 42 -10.01 7.46 -14.91
N GLN A 43 -10.80 6.39 -14.75
CA GLN A 43 -11.00 5.75 -13.45
C GLN A 43 -9.76 5.00 -12.96
N ALA A 44 -9.01 4.38 -13.87
CA ALA A 44 -7.75 3.71 -13.53
C ALA A 44 -6.71 4.72 -13.05
N LEU A 45 -6.60 5.87 -13.72
CA LEU A 45 -5.72 6.96 -13.32
C LEU A 45 -6.12 7.53 -11.95
N GLN A 46 -7.41 7.82 -11.75
CA GLN A 46 -7.88 8.30 -10.44
C GLN A 46 -7.62 7.29 -9.32
N LEU A 47 -7.77 5.99 -9.60
CA LEU A 47 -7.45 4.95 -8.63
C LEU A 47 -5.96 4.93 -8.28
N GLU A 48 -5.08 5.15 -9.25
CA GLU A 48 -3.64 5.26 -9.01
C GLU A 48 -3.31 6.44 -8.11
N ASP A 49 -3.87 7.62 -8.39
CA ASP A 49 -3.72 8.82 -7.57
C ASP A 49 -4.24 8.61 -6.14
N ASP A 50 -5.45 8.06 -5.99
CA ASP A 50 -6.05 7.78 -4.68
C ASP A 50 -5.19 6.79 -3.86
N ILE A 51 -4.60 5.78 -4.50
CA ILE A 51 -3.69 4.83 -3.86
C ILE A 51 -2.40 5.53 -3.43
N HIS A 52 -1.84 6.38 -4.30
CA HIS A 52 -0.60 7.10 -4.04
C HIS A 52 -0.78 8.05 -2.83
N ASP A 53 -1.82 8.86 -2.83
CA ASP A 53 -2.13 9.80 -1.73
C ASP A 53 -2.34 9.05 -0.40
N ALA A 54 -3.05 7.92 -0.43
CA ALA A 54 -3.24 7.09 0.75
C ALA A 54 -1.92 6.50 1.27
N PHE A 55 -1.02 6.13 0.36
CA PHE A 55 0.32 5.65 0.70
C PHE A 55 1.16 6.77 1.33
N GLU A 56 1.23 7.94 0.71
CA GLU A 56 1.98 9.09 1.24
C GLU A 56 1.47 9.49 2.62
N ALA A 57 0.16 9.59 2.82
CA ALA A 57 -0.42 9.93 4.13
C ALA A 57 -0.08 8.92 5.24
N ILE A 58 0.21 7.65 4.88
CA ILE A 58 0.70 6.65 5.83
C ILE A 58 2.21 6.83 6.05
N LEU A 59 2.99 6.96 4.97
CA LEU A 59 4.44 7.08 5.02
C LEU A 59 4.88 8.35 5.78
N GLU A 60 4.16 9.45 5.63
CA GLU A 60 4.42 10.71 6.32
C GLU A 60 4.49 10.54 7.84
N LYS A 61 3.59 9.71 8.41
CA LYS A 61 3.51 9.45 9.85
C LYS A 61 4.77 8.80 10.43
N TYR A 62 5.53 8.09 9.60
CA TYR A 62 6.69 7.32 10.05
C TYR A 62 8.01 7.91 9.57
N PHE A 63 8.05 8.46 8.35
CA PHE A 63 9.28 8.89 7.69
C PHE A 63 9.45 10.40 7.61
N ILE A 64 8.37 11.17 7.61
CA ILE A 64 8.43 12.64 7.50
C ILE A 64 8.29 13.29 8.88
N ALA A 65 7.29 12.87 9.67
CA ALA A 65 7.06 13.40 11.02
C ALA A 65 8.19 13.07 12.02
N ASN A 66 8.99 12.03 11.77
CA ASN A 66 10.15 11.67 12.61
C ASN A 66 11.48 12.29 12.16
N ASN A 67 11.52 12.99 11.02
CA ASN A 67 12.75 13.63 10.54
C ASN A 67 13.00 15.02 11.17
N SER A 68 12.05 15.55 11.94
CA SER A 68 12.21 16.83 12.65
C SER A 68 13.13 16.76 13.88
N ALA A 69 13.58 15.56 14.27
CA ALA A 69 14.43 15.35 15.45
C ALA A 69 15.93 15.18 15.13
N LEU A 70 16.35 15.33 13.86
CA LEU A 70 17.73 15.09 13.40
C LEU A 70 18.36 16.28 12.64
N ILE A 71 17.88 17.50 12.88
CA ILE A 71 18.58 18.73 12.46
C ILE A 71 19.09 19.46 13.70
#